data_AF-A0A3D3S464-F1
#
_entry.id   AF-A0A3D3S464-F1
#
_cell.length_a   1.000
_cell.length_b   1.000
_cell.length_c   1.000
_cell.angle_alpha   90.00
_cell.angle_beta   90.00
_cell.angle_gamma   90.00
#
_symmetry.space_group_name_H-M   'P 1'
#
loop_
_entity.id
_entity.type
_entity.pdbx_description
1 polymer ?
#
loop_
_entity_poly.entity_id
_entity_poly.type
_entity_poly.pdbx_seq_one_letter_code
_entity_poly.pdbx_strand_id
1 'polypeptide(L)' 'MTEPRADGFPELDDLRRQHRQLDAKIDHIESGPGLASPQLKELKRRRLELRDRIVRLEALNGSA' A
#
# COMPACT_ATOMS: atom_id res chain seq x y z
N MET A 1 -21.74 -14.12 -6.70
CA MET A 1 -20.45 -14.03 -5.98
C MET A 1 -19.52 -13.26 -6.89
N THR A 2 -19.20 -12.01 -6.54
CA THR A 2 -18.43 -11.11 -7.40
C THR A 2 -16.95 -11.43 -7.22
N GLU A 3 -16.41 -12.29 -8.07
CA GLU A 3 -14.96 -12.45 -8.19
C GLU A 3 -14.43 -11.19 -8.90
N PRO A 4 -13.61 -10.34 -8.27
CA PRO A 4 -13.00 -9.23 -8.99
C PRO A 4 -11.91 -9.83 -9.88
N ARG A 5 -12.24 -9.92 -11.16
CA ARG A 5 -11.37 -10.11 -12.32
C ARG A 5 -9.90 -9.88 -11.97
N ALA A 6 -9.17 -10.99 -11.82
CA ALA A 6 -7.72 -11.01 -11.82
C ALA A 6 -7.22 -10.67 -13.23
N ASP A 7 -7.48 -9.46 -13.71
CA ASP A 7 -6.76 -8.88 -14.83
C ASP A 7 -5.38 -8.49 -14.31
N GLY A 8 -4.47 -9.46 -14.31
CA GLY A 8 -3.17 -9.36 -14.99
C GLY A 8 -2.27 -8.14 -14.81
N PHE A 9 -2.35 -7.32 -13.76
CA PHE A 9 -1.37 -6.25 -13.56
C PHE A 9 -0.35 -6.63 -12.49
N PRO A 10 0.83 -7.19 -12.87
CA PRO A 10 1.88 -7.54 -11.92
C PRO A 10 2.31 -6.34 -11.07
N GLU A 11 2.18 -5.13 -11.61
CA GLU A 11 2.49 -3.89 -10.92
C GLU A 11 1.51 -3.58 -9.77
N LEU A 12 0.21 -3.89 -9.93
CA LEU A 12 -0.78 -3.72 -8.86
C LEU A 12 -0.62 -4.76 -7.74
N ASP A 13 -0.30 -6.02 -8.08
CA ASP A 13 -0.02 -7.05 -7.08
C ASP A 13 1.24 -6.71 -6.29
N ASP A 14 2.28 -6.24 -6.97
CA ASP A 14 3.53 -5.80 -6.36
C ASP A 14 3.32 -4.58 -5.44
N LEU A 15 2.58 -3.57 -5.90
CA LEU A 15 2.21 -2.41 -5.09
C LEU A 15 1.38 -2.81 -3.85
N ARG A 16 0.45 -3.76 -4.00
CA ARG A 16 -0.35 -4.29 -2.87
C ARG A 16 0.51 -5.07 -1.87
N ARG A 17 1.47 -5.88 -2.34
CA ARG A 17 2.45 -6.56 -1.48
C ARG A 17 3.30 -5.56 -0.71
N GLN A 18 3.86 -4.57 -1.41
CA GLN A 18 4.65 -3.51 -0.78
C GLN A 18 3.83 -2.74 0.26
N HIS A 19 2.57 -2.43 -0.05
CA HIS A 19 1.67 -1.76 0.88
C HIS A 19 1.44 -2.61 2.14
N ARG A 20 1.17 -3.91 2.00
CA ARG A 20 1.01 -4.80 3.17
C ARG A 20 2.28 -4.91 4.02
N GLN A 21 3.45 -4.98 3.39
CA GLN A 21 4.72 -5.00 4.12
C GLN A 21 4.96 -3.70 4.89
N LEU A 22 4.62 -2.55 4.30
CA LEU A 22 4.68 -1.25 4.94
C LEU A 22 3.69 -1.16 6.10
N ASP A 23 2.46 -1.62 5.93
CA ASP A 23 1.46 -1.67 7.01
C ASP A 23 1.93 -2.52 8.18
N ALA A 24 2.47 -3.73 7.92
CA ALA A 24 3.00 -4.59 8.97
C ALA A 24 4.20 -3.97 9.72
N LYS A 25 5.09 -3.26 9.00
CA LYS A 25 6.19 -2.52 9.62
C LYS A 25 5.69 -1.35 10.46
N ILE A 26 4.70 -0.60 9.97
CA ILE A 26 4.08 0.50 10.70
C ILE A 26 3.44 -0.05 11.98
N ASP A 27 2.61 -1.09 11.87
CA ASP A 27 1.93 -1.73 13.00
C ASP A 27 2.92 -2.24 14.07
N HIS A 28 4.01 -2.88 13.65
CA HIS A 28 5.06 -3.35 14.55
C HIS A 28 5.75 -2.19 15.29
N ILE A 29 6.00 -1.07 14.61
CA ILE A 29 6.61 0.12 15.21
C ILE A 29 5.61 0.87 16.10
N GLU A 30 4.34 0.95 15.72
CA GLU A 30 3.27 1.60 16.52
C GLU A 30 2.92 0.78 17.77
N SER A 31 3.02 -0.55 17.70
CA SER A 31 2.83 -1.45 18.86
C SER A 31 4.04 -1.48 19.81
N GLY A 32 5.18 -0.93 19.41
CA GLY A 32 6.38 -0.87 20.25
C GLY A 32 6.33 0.29 21.26
N PRO A 33 6.94 0.14 22.46
CA PRO A 33 7.02 1.19 23.49
C PRO A 33 8.04 2.29 23.15
N GLY A 34 7.93 2.88 21.96
CA GLY A 34 8.82 3.91 21.40
C GLY A 34 8.10 4.74 20.36
N LEU A 35 7.15 5.57 20.85
CA LEU A 35 6.28 6.42 20.04
C LEU A 35 7.04 7.15 18.91
N ALA A 36 6.54 6.97 17.68
CA ALA A 36 6.74 7.84 16.53
C ALA A 36 8.20 8.26 16.26
N SER A 37 9.06 7.27 16.00
CA SER A 37 10.35 7.53 15.37
C SER A 37 10.18 8.18 13.99
N PRO A 38 11.13 8.98 13.49
CA PRO A 38 11.10 9.57 12.15
C PRO A 38 10.87 8.52 11.04
N GLN A 39 11.27 7.27 11.28
CA GLN A 39 10.93 6.13 10.42
C GLN A 39 9.43 5.95 10.24
N LEU A 40 8.61 6.10 11.28
CA LEU A 40 7.15 5.97 11.18
C LEU A 40 6.55 7.03 10.25
N LYS A 41 7.04 8.27 10.31
CA LYS A 41 6.61 9.34 9.40
C LYS A 41 6.97 9.01 7.95
N GLU A 42 8.17 8.48 7.73
CA GLU A 42 8.62 8.07 6.40
C GLU A 42 7.80 6.90 5.86
N LEU A 43 7.53 5.87 6.69
CA LEU A 43 6.71 4.72 6.33
C LEU A 43 5.26 5.12 6.03
N LYS A 44 4.66 6.02 6.82
CA LYS A 44 3.31 6.56 6.57
C LYS A 44 3.26 7.34 5.26
N ARG A 45 4.28 8.14 4.94
CA ARG A 45 4.41 8.81 3.63
C ARG A 45 4.43 7.80 2.50
N ARG A 46 5.29 6.79 2.61
CA ARG A 46 5.50 5.78 1.58
C ARG A 46 4.26 4.91 1.36
N ARG A 47 3.53 4.60 2.42
CA ARG A 47 2.21 3.95 2.36
C ARG A 47 1.19 4.82 1.62
N LEU A 48 1.19 6.13 1.87
CA LEU A 48 0.29 7.07 1.18
C LEU A 48 0.62 7.17 -0.32
N GLU A 49 1.91 7.23 -0.68
CA GLU A 49 2.37 7.21 -2.07
C GLU A 49 1.99 5.92 -2.78
N LEU A 50 2.15 4.75 -2.14
CA LEU A 50 1.71 3.47 -2.70
C LEU A 50 0.21 3.44 -2.91
N ARG A 51 -0.58 3.91 -1.95
CA ARG A 51 -2.03 4.01 -2.10
C ARG A 51 -2.40 4.94 -3.25
N ASP A 52 -1.78 6.11 -3.38
CA ASP A 52 -2.05 7.05 -4.48
C ASP A 52 -1.73 6.40 -5.83
N ARG A 53 -0.61 5.67 -5.90
CA ARG A 53 -0.15 4.97 -7.10
C ARG A 53 -1.09 3.82 -7.48
N ILE A 54 -1.58 3.05 -6.51
CA ILE A 54 -2.62 2.02 -6.69
C ILE A 54 -3.89 2.67 -7.23
N VAL A 55 -4.38 3.74 -6.58
CA VAL A 55 -5.61 4.45 -7.00
C VAL A 55 -5.47 5.01 -8.41
N ARG A 56 -4.31 5.58 -8.77
CA ARG A 56 -4.04 6.07 -10.13
C ARG A 56 -4.01 4.94 -11.15
N LEU A 57 -3.36 3.82 -10.83
CA LEU A 57 -3.34 2.64 -11.70
C LEU A 57 -4.74 2.06 -11.87
N GLU A 58 -5.51 1.94 -10.79
CA GLU A 58 -6.91 1.49 -10.84
C GLU A 58 -7.80 2.45 -11.64
N ALA A 59 -7.63 3.77 -11.50
CA ALA A 59 -8.39 4.78 -12.23
C ALA A 59 -8.02 4.83 -13.72
N LEU A 60 -6.73 4.73 -14.05
CA LEU A 60 -6.24 4.65 -15.42
C LEU A 60 -6.77 3.38 -16.11
N ASN A 61 -6.86 2.27 -15.37
CA ASN A 61 -7.32 1.00 -15.90
C ASN A 61 -8.84 0.85 -15.94
N GLY A 62 -9.58 1.57 -15.09
CA GLY A 62 -11.05 1.62 -15.12
C GLY A 62 -11.64 2.53 -16.20
N SER A 63 -10.78 3.21 -16.99
CA SER A 63 -11.18 4.15 -18.04
C SER A 63 -11.09 3.56 -19.47
N ALA A 64 -11.01 2.23 -19.61
CA ALA A 64 -10.95 1.51 -20.89
C ALA A 64 -12.24 0.75 -21.20
#